data_AF-A0A5E4J578-F1
#
_entry.id   AF-A0A5E4J578-F1
#
_cell.length_a   1.000
_cell.length_b   1.000
_cell.length_c   1.000
_cell.angle_alpha   90.00
_cell.angle_beta   90.00
_cell.angle_gamma   90.00
#
_symmetry.space_group_name_H-M   'P 1'
#
loop_
_entity.id
_entity.type
_entity.pdbx_description
1 polymer ?
#
loop_
_entity_poly.entity_id
_entity_poly.type
_entity_poly.pdbx_seq_one_letter_code
_entity_poly.pdbx_strand_id
1 'polypeptide(L)' 'MGATISVNDDIKIRLKLLARGSETYDEVLQRRIRYYEEADLEEIIEARWELLHKEKAE' A
#
# COMPACT_ATOMS: atom_id res chain seq x y z
N MET A 1 -2.30 -17.89 -15.43
CA MET A 1 -1.19 -18.43 -14.63
C MET A 1 -1.12 -17.61 -13.36
N GLY A 2 -1.38 -18.20 -12.18
CA GLY A 2 -1.28 -17.48 -10.91
C GLY A 2 0.16 -17.52 -10.41
N ALA A 3 0.75 -16.36 -10.15
CA ALA A 3 2.05 -16.28 -9.50
C ALA A 3 1.83 -16.51 -7.99
N THR A 4 2.29 -17.65 -7.48
CA THR A 4 2.28 -17.89 -6.04
C THR A 4 3.41 -17.09 -5.41
N ILE A 5 3.08 -15.97 -4.78
CA ILE A 5 4.06 -15.15 -4.07
C ILE A 5 4.32 -15.79 -2.71
N SER A 6 5.54 -16.26 -2.48
CA SER A 6 5.97 -16.67 -1.14
C SER A 6 6.22 -15.41 -0.30
N VAL A 7 5.41 -15.23 0.73
CA VAL A 7 5.45 -14.04 1.60
C VAL A 7 6.08 -14.41 2.95
N ASN A 8 7.15 -13.72 3.33
CA ASN A 8 7.79 -13.87 4.64
C ASN A 8 6.80 -13.52 5.77
N ASP A 9 6.99 -14.09 6.95
CA ASP A 9 6.08 -13.93 8.09
C ASP A 9 5.95 -12.47 8.56
N ASP A 10 7.02 -11.68 8.43
CA ASP A 10 6.98 -10.22 8.69
C ASP A 10 5.98 -9.51 7.77
N ILE A 11 5.91 -9.91 6.50
CA ILE A 11 4.97 -9.32 5.54
C ILE A 11 3.55 -9.76 5.88
N LYS A 12 3.35 -11.00 6.33
CA LYS A 12 2.03 -11.47 6.80
C LYS A 12 1.56 -10.66 8.01
N ILE A 13 2.44 -10.38 8.97
CA ILE A 13 2.12 -9.52 10.13
C ILE A 13 1.68 -8.13 9.67
N ARG A 14 2.43 -7.52 8.75
CA ARG A 14 2.07 -6.22 8.17
C ARG A 14 0.75 -6.25 7.40
N LEU A 15 0.47 -7.31 6.66
CA LEU A 15 -0.80 -7.48 5.95
C LEU A 15 -1.98 -7.63 6.92
N LYS A 16 -1.82 -8.33 8.05
CA LYS A 16 -2.86 -8.38 9.09
C LYS A 16 -3.21 -7.00 9.63
N LEU A 17 -2.22 -6.12 9.82
CA LEU A 17 -2.47 -4.75 10.29
C LEU A 17 -3.24 -3.90 9.27
N LEU A 18 -3.22 -4.29 8.00
CA LEU A 18 -3.90 -3.60 6.91
C LEU A 18 -5.27 -4.21 6.56
N ALA A 19 -5.56 -5.40 7.11
CA ALA A 19 -6.82 -6.11 6.91
C ALA A 19 -7.98 -5.38 7.58
N ARG A 20 -9.11 -5.33 6.89
CA ARG A 20 -10.37 -4.80 7.40
C ARG A 20 -11.28 -5.96 7.76
N GLY A 21 -11.61 -6.11 9.04
CA GLY A 21 -12.48 -7.18 9.52
C GLY A 21 -11.88 -8.56 9.25
N SER A 22 -12.57 -9.37 8.45
CA SER A 22 -12.19 -10.74 8.10
C SER A 22 -11.51 -10.89 6.74
N GLU A 23 -10.94 -9.80 6.19
CA GLU A 23 -10.17 -9.85 4.94
C GLU A 23 -9.01 -10.87 5.02
N THR A 24 -8.91 -11.71 4.00
CA THR A 24 -7.77 -12.59 3.73
C THR A 24 -6.59 -11.79 3.16
N TYR A 25 -5.39 -12.38 3.20
CA TYR A 25 -4.20 -11.71 2.66
C TYR A 25 -4.33 -11.35 1.18
N ASP A 26 -4.93 -12.24 0.39
CA ASP A 26 -5.14 -12.00 -1.04
C ASP A 26 -6.12 -10.85 -1.29
N GLU A 27 -7.19 -10.75 -0.50
CA GLU A 27 -8.14 -9.64 -0.57
C GLU A 27 -7.49 -8.30 -0.20
N VAL A 28 -6.65 -8.28 0.84
CA VAL A 28 -5.88 -7.08 1.20
C VAL A 28 -4.94 -6.66 0.07
N LEU A 29 -4.22 -7.62 -0.52
CA LEU A 29 -3.29 -7.36 -1.62
C LEU A 29 -4.02 -6.85 -2.86
N GLN A 30 -5.11 -7.49 -3.27
CA GLN A 30 -5.91 -7.06 -4.42
C GLN A 30 -6.50 -5.66 -4.22
N ARG A 31 -7.02 -5.36 -3.02
CA ARG A 31 -7.53 -4.02 -2.69
C ARG A 31 -6.43 -2.96 -2.77
N ARG A 32 -5.22 -3.29 -2.31
CA ARG A 32 -4.06 -2.39 -2.39
C ARG A 32 -3.60 -2.18 -3.82
N ILE A 33 -3.51 -3.25 -4.62
CA ILE A 33 -3.17 -3.17 -6.05
C ILE A 33 -4.16 -2.25 -6.75
N ARG A 34 -5.47 -2.49 -6.58
CA ARG A 34 -6.51 -1.65 -7.19
C ARG A 34 -6.42 -0.20 -6.74
N TYR A 35 -6.20 0.05 -5.45
CA TYR A 35 -5.97 1.41 -4.95
C TYR A 35 -4.80 2.09 -5.65
N TYR A 36 -3.69 1.38 -5.90
CA TYR A 36 -2.52 1.94 -6.57
C TYR A 36 -2.67 2.05 -8.10
N GLU A 37 -3.52 1.21 -8.72
CA GLU A 37 -3.87 1.33 -10.14
C GLU A 37 -4.86 2.49 -10.40
N GLU A 38 -5.78 2.73 -9.47
CA GLU A 38 -6.75 3.83 -9.54
C GLU A 38 -6.17 5.16 -9.05
N ALA A 39 -5.18 5.11 -8.15
CA ALA A 39 -4.48 6.29 -7.69
C ALA A 39 -3.51 6.78 -8.76
N ASP A 40 -3.56 8.09 -9.05
CA ASP A 40 -2.45 8.76 -9.72
C ASP A 40 -1.26 8.82 -8.76
N LEU A 41 -0.43 7.78 -8.80
CA LEU A 41 0.73 7.64 -7.92
C LEU A 41 1.70 8.82 -8.08
N GLU A 42 1.75 9.43 -9.27
CA GLU A 42 2.60 10.58 -9.54
C GLU A 42 2.10 11.80 -8.76
N GLU A 43 0.79 12.08 -8.83
CA GLU A 43 0.15 13.17 -8.06
C GLU A 43 0.31 12.97 -6.54
N ILE A 44 0.16 11.74 -6.04
CA ILE A 44 0.33 11.44 -4.60
C ILE A 44 1.77 11.66 -4.16
N ILE A 45 2.75 11.26 -4.98
CA ILE A 45 4.18 11.43 -4.68
C ILE A 45 4.53 12.93 -4.69
N GLU A 46 4.07 13.68 -5.68
CA GLU A 46 4.30 15.12 -5.78
C GLU A 46 3.70 15.88 -4.60
N ALA A 47 2.43 15.64 -4.27
CA ALA A 47 1.77 16.28 -3.12
C ALA A 47 2.50 16.00 -1.80
N ARG A 48 3.03 14.78 -1.64
CA ARG A 48 3.80 14.41 -0.44
C ARG A 48 5.19 15.03 -0.42
N TRP A 49 5.81 15.19 -1.59
CA TRP A 49 7.09 15.88 -1.74
C TRP A 49 6.96 17.37 -1.38
N GLU A 50 5.91 18.04 -1.84
CA GLU A 50 5.64 19.44 -1.50
C GLU A 50 5.41 19.64 0.01
N LEU A 51 4.65 18.75 0.64
CA LEU A 51 4.44 18.76 2.09
C LEU A 51 5.75 18.64 2.86
N LEU A 52 6.62 17.70 2.49
CA LEU A 52 7.93 17.53 3.11
C LEU A 52 8.85 18.74 2.90
N HIS A 53 8.75 19.43 1.76
CA HIS A 53 9.49 20.67 1.55
C HIS A 53 8.97 21.83 2.41
N LYS A 54 7.66 21.92 2.64
CA LYS A 54 7.09 22.92 3.56
C LYS A 54 7.51 22.65 5.01
N GLU A 55 7.42 21.40 5.46
CA GLU A 55 7.83 21.00 6.83
C GLU A 55 9.32 21.21 7.10
N LYS A 56 10.17 21.16 6.07
CA LYS A 56 11.62 21.37 6.19
C LYS A 56 12.04 22.84 6.06
N ALA A 57 11.12 23.70 5.61
CA ALA A 57 11.34 25.15 5.50
C ALA A 57 10.95 25.90 6.78
N GLU A 58 10.22 25.26 7.69
CA GLU A 58 10.01 25.67 9.10
C GLU A 58 11.09 25.11 10.02
#